data_AF-A0A2V7JS07-F1
#
_entry.id   AF-A0A2V7JS07-F1
#
_cell.length_a   1.000
_cell.length_b   1.000
_cell.length_c   1.000
_cell.angle_alpha   90.00
_cell.angle_beta   90.00
_cell.angle_gamma   90.00
#
_symmetry.space_group_name_H-M   'P 1'
#
loop_
_entity.id
_entity.type
_entity.pdbx_description
1 polymer ?
#
loop_
_entity_poly.entity_id
_entity_poly.type
_entity_poly.pdbx_seq_one_letter_code
_entity_poly.pdbx_strand_id
1 'polypeptide(L)' 'MNAAPLGVFDSGIGGLTVARAVFEHMPHESVIYFGDTARVPYGPKSPDTVRRYASEIQAYLLGR' A
#
# COMPACT_ATOMS: atom_id res chain seq x y z
N MET A 1 0.19 22.69 -6.03
CA MET A 1 0.74 21.33 -6.06
C MET A 1 0.68 20.78 -4.64
N ASN A 2 0.14 19.57 -4.47
CA ASN A 2 0.07 18.93 -3.16
C ASN A 2 1.45 18.30 -2.88
N ALA A 3 2.07 18.62 -1.75
CA ALA A 3 3.36 18.04 -1.35
C ALA A 3 3.21 16.74 -0.54
N ALA A 4 1.98 16.27 -0.33
CA ALA A 4 1.74 15.02 0.37
C ALA A 4 2.26 13.81 -0.45
N PRO A 5 2.89 12.82 0.19
CA PRO A 5 3.37 11.63 -0.48
C PRO A 5 2.22 10.73 -0.97
N LEU A 6 2.48 9.97 -2.02
CA LEU A 6 1.63 8.89 -2.48
C LEU A 6 1.75 7.69 -1.54
N GLY A 7 0.66 7.33 -0.86
CA GLY A 7 0.56 6.10 -0.08
C GLY A 7 0.23 4.90 -0.98
N VAL A 8 1.12 3.92 -1.02
CA VAL A 8 0.93 2.63 -1.70
C VAL A 8 0.92 1.53 -0.64
N PHE A 9 -0.03 0.61 -0.71
CA PHE A 9 -0.02 -0.56 0.16
C PHE A 9 -0.28 -1.86 -0.61
N ASP A 10 0.30 -2.95 -0.10
CA ASP A 10 0.09 -4.30 -0.60
C ASP A 10 0.06 -5.28 0.57
N SER A 11 -0.46 -6.47 0.30
CA SER A 11 -0.37 -7.61 1.21
C SER A 11 1.08 -7.97 1.55
N GLY A 12 2.08 -7.68 0.72
CA GLY A 12 3.48 -7.98 1.04
C GLY A 12 4.49 -7.35 0.09
N ILE A 13 5.39 -8.18 -0.45
CA ILE A 13 6.53 -7.75 -1.29
C ILE A 13 6.13 -7.69 -2.78
N GLY A 14 5.05 -8.36 -3.18
CA GLY A 14 4.61 -8.43 -4.59
C GLY A 14 4.30 -7.07 -5.19
N GLY A 15 3.75 -6.16 -4.40
CA GLY A 15 3.43 -4.78 -4.77
C GLY A 15 4.63 -3.90 -5.09
N LEU A 16 5.87 -4.34 -4.81
CA LEU A 16 7.07 -3.61 -5.24
C LEU A 16 7.19 -3.52 -6.76
N THR A 17 6.57 -4.44 -7.50
CA THR A 17 6.47 -4.34 -8.97
C THR A 17 5.70 -3.08 -9.40
N VAL A 18 4.61 -2.77 -8.70
CA VAL A 18 3.82 -1.55 -8.92
C VAL A 18 4.58 -0.32 -8.42
N ALA A 19 5.19 -0.40 -7.23
CA ALA A 19 5.99 0.71 -6.70
C ALA A 19 7.15 1.09 -7.64
N ARG A 20 7.82 0.10 -8.23
CA ARG A 20 8.85 0.32 -9.26
C ARG A 20 8.28 1.06 -10.47
N ALA A 21 7.13 0.65 -10.99
CA ALA A 21 6.50 1.31 -12.12
C ALA A 21 6.14 2.78 -11.81
N VAL A 22 5.70 3.06 -10.57
CA VAL A 22 5.47 4.43 -10.09
C VAL A 22 6.77 5.24 -10.13
N PHE A 23 7.88 4.72 -9.59
CA PHE A 23 9.16 5.43 -9.63
C PHE A 23 9.67 5.68 -11.05
N GLU A 24 9.41 4.76 -11.99
CA GLU A 24 9.81 4.91 -13.40
C GLU A 24 9.00 6.01 -14.12
N HIS A 25 7.69 6.13 -13.85
CA HIS A 25 6.81 7.09 -14.55
C HIS A 25 6.62 8.42 -13.81
N MET A 26 6.85 8.44 -12.50
CA MET A 26 6.65 9.59 -11.62
C MET A 26 7.90 9.81 -10.73
N PRO A 27 9.08 10.08 -11.33
CA PRO A 27 10.36 10.09 -10.61
C PRO A 27 10.51 11.20 -9.57
N HIS A 28 9.62 12.20 -9.59
CA HIS A 28 9.62 13.34 -8.67
C HIS A 28 8.61 13.19 -7.53
N GLU A 29 7.79 12.14 -7.52
CA GLU A 29 6.82 11.94 -6.46
C GLU A 29 7.45 11.30 -5.23
N SER A 30 7.02 11.77 -4.05
CA SER A 30 7.34 11.11 -2.79
C SER A 30 6.37 9.94 -2.61
N VAL A 31 6.89 8.74 -2.34
CA VAL A 31 6.08 7.52 -2.19
C VAL A 31 6.35 6.90 -0.83
N ILE A 32 5.28 6.56 -0.11
CA ILE A 32 5.31 5.71 1.08
C ILE A 32 4.74 4.35 0.69
N TYR A 33 5.54 3.29 0.79
CA TYR A 33 5.09 1.92 0.55
C TYR A 33 4.88 1.18 1.87
N PHE A 34 3.70 0.59 2.06
CA PHE A 34 3.35 -0.24 3.20
C PHE A 34 3.08 -1.69 2.76
N GLY A 35 3.93 -2.63 3.18
CA GLY A 35 3.69 -4.06 2.97
C GLY A 35 3.17 -4.74 4.22
N ASP A 36 1.94 -5.30 4.19
CA ASP A 36 1.34 -6.02 5.33
C ASP A 36 1.84 -7.48 5.43
N THR A 37 3.16 -7.64 5.54
CA THR A 37 3.83 -8.95 5.56
C THR A 37 3.40 -9.82 6.75
N ALA A 38 2.93 -9.21 7.83
CA ALA A 38 2.43 -9.91 9.02
C ALA A 38 1.14 -10.69 8.77
N ARG A 39 0.38 -10.35 7.71
CA ARG A 39 -0.94 -10.92 7.42
C ARG A 39 -1.00 -11.62 6.07
N VAL A 40 0.13 -11.83 5.42
CA VAL A 40 0.27 -12.62 4.18
C VAL A 40 -0.14 -14.07 4.40
N PRO A 41 -0.76 -14.74 3.40
CA PRO A 41 -1.31 -14.18 2.17
C PRO A 41 -2.76 -13.72 2.35
N TYR A 42 -3.16 -12.69 1.59
CA TYR A 42 -4.55 -12.23 1.53
C TYR A 42 -5.45 -13.16 0.71
N GLY A 43 -4.90 -13.87 -0.27
CA GLY A 43 -5.64 -14.76 -1.19
C GLY A 43 -6.65 -15.71 -0.52
N PRO A 44 -6.30 -16.44 0.55
CA PRO A 44 -7.23 -17.35 1.23
C PRO A 44 -8.16 -16.65 2.25
N LYS A 45 -8.04 -15.33 2.45
CA LYS A 45 -8.86 -14.61 3.43
C LYS A 45 -10.22 -14.23 2.84
N SER A 46 -11.21 -14.05 3.71
CA SER A 46 -12.53 -13.59 3.26
C SER A 46 -12.45 -12.15 2.75
N PRO A 47 -13.34 -11.75 1.83
CA PRO A 47 -13.42 -10.36 1.35
C PRO A 47 -13.54 -9.35 2.49
N ASP A 48 -14.32 -9.65 3.54
CA ASP A 48 -14.48 -8.75 4.69
C ASP A 48 -13.21 -8.62 5.52
N THR A 49 -12.43 -9.69 5.64
CA THR A 49 -11.12 -9.65 6.30
C THR A 49 -10.16 -8.76 5.52
N VAL A 50 -10.11 -8.91 4.19
CA VAL A 50 -9.23 -8.10 3.33
C VAL A 50 -9.65 -6.63 3.35
N ARG A 51 -10.95 -6.34 3.31
CA ARG A 51 -11.48 -4.97 3.47
C ARG A 51 -11.06 -4.35 4.78
N ARG A 52 -11.17 -5.09 5.89
CA ARG A 52 -10.74 -4.61 7.22
C ARG A 52 -9.25 -4.27 7.22
N TYR A 53 -8.39 -5.14 6.71
CA TYR A 53 -6.96 -4.87 6.65
C TYR A 53 -6.64 -3.65 5.78
N ALA A 54 -7.30 -3.52 4.63
CA ALA A 54 -7.13 -2.35 3.77
C ALA A 54 -7.56 -1.05 4.47
N SER A 55 -8.67 -1.06 5.22
CA SER A 55 -9.13 0.10 6.00
C SER A 55 -8.18 0.47 7.14
N GLU A 56 -7.61 -0.51 7.83
CA GLU A 56 -6.60 -0.27 8.89
C GLU A 56 -5.33 0.38 8.31
N ILE A 57 -4.83 -0.14 7.19
CA ILE A 57 -3.64 0.42 6.52
C ILE A 57 -3.93 1.81 5.97
N GLN A 58 -5.12 2.03 5.42
CA GLN A 58 -5.56 3.35 4.96
C GLN A 58 -5.57 4.36 6.11
N ALA A 59 -6.13 4.00 7.27
CA ALA A 59 -6.14 4.87 8.45
C ALA A 59 -4.70 5.23 8.87
N TYR A 60 -3.82 4.23 8.94
CA TYR A 60 -2.40 4.43 9.24
C TYR A 60 -1.72 5.41 8.27
N LEU A 61 -1.90 5.23 6.96
CA LEU A 61 -1.30 6.11 5.94
C LEU A 61 -1.87 7.53 5.97
N LEU A 62 -3.12 7.71 6.42
CA LEU A 62 -3.74 9.01 6.61
C LEU A 62 -3.39 9.66 7.96
N GLY A 63 -2.64 8.97 8.84
CA GLY A 63 -2.33 9.44 10.20
C GLY A 63 -3.57 9.55 11.10
N ARG A 64 -4.53 8.64 10.93
CA ARG A 64 -5.80 8.58 11.67
C ARG A 64 -5.90 7.38 12.59
#